data_AF-A0AAN8ZVS2-F1
#
_entry.id   AF-A0AAN8ZVS2-F1
#
_cell.length_a   1.000
_cell.length_b   1.000
_cell.length_c   1.000
_cell.angle_alpha   90.00
_cell.angle_beta   90.00
_cell.angle_gamma   90.00
#
_symmetry.space_group_name_H-M   'P 1'
#
loop_
_entity.id
_entity.type
_entity.pdbx_description
1 polymer ?
#
loop_
_entity_poly.entity_id
_entity_poly.type
_entity_poly.pdbx_seq_one_letter_code
_entity_poly.pdbx_strand_id
1 'polypeptide(L)'
;MLTFTVVRHPLDRVLSTYRDKLELAKNPYFYTQYGQKIISNYRKLPPNMTQKQLRMYMQAASRLVASKRYTPIVGNPFTNPFGPTFSEFISYIIKAAPDNEHWRTYYMNCNPCKIHYDFILR
;
A
#
# COMPACT_ATOMS: atom_id res chain seq x y z
N MET A 1 35.08 -5.12 9.07
CA MET A 1 33.69 -5.66 9.04
C MET A 1 33.24 -5.54 7.60
N LEU A 2 32.86 -6.64 6.96
CA LEU A 2 32.42 -6.62 5.56
C LEU A 2 31.05 -5.94 5.44
N THR A 3 30.88 -5.09 4.43
CA THR A 3 29.68 -4.31 4.15
C THR A 3 29.20 -4.55 2.73
N PHE A 4 27.92 -4.88 2.58
CA PHE A 4 27.31 -5.10 1.27
C PHE A 4 25.91 -4.51 1.20
N THR A 5 25.43 -4.22 -0.01
CA THR A 5 24.04 -3.82 -0.27
C THR A 5 23.49 -4.56 -1.48
N VAL A 6 22.18 -4.81 -1.49
CA VAL A 6 21.47 -5.45 -2.61
C VAL A 6 20.56 -4.41 -3.26
N VAL A 7 20.72 -4.19 -4.56
CA VAL A 7 19.93 -3.23 -5.35
C VAL A 7 18.91 -3.93 -6.22
N ARG A 8 17.72 -3.35 -6.33
CA ARG A 8 16.68 -3.76 -7.29
C ARG A 8 16.22 -2.55 -8.10
N HIS A 9 15.73 -2.79 -9.31
CA HIS A 9 15.15 -1.72 -10.13
C HIS A 9 14.06 -0.95 -9.35
N PRO A 10 14.06 0.39 -9.34
CA PRO A 10 13.17 1.18 -8.49
C PRO A 10 11.68 0.85 -8.68
N LEU A 11 11.23 0.65 -9.92
CA LEU A 11 9.83 0.32 -10.21
C LEU A 11 9.45 -1.07 -9.71
N ASP A 12 10.36 -2.04 -9.81
CA ASP A 12 10.11 -3.39 -9.33
C ASP A 12 9.96 -3.42 -7.82
N ARG A 13 10.75 -2.61 -7.11
CA ARG A 13 10.64 -2.45 -5.66
C ARG A 13 9.29 -1.85 -5.28
N VAL A 14 8.85 -0.79 -5.95
CA VAL A 14 7.53 -0.17 -5.70
C VAL A 14 6.40 -1.17 -5.94
N LEU A 15 6.45 -1.92 -7.04
CA LEU A 15 5.47 -2.96 -7.34
C LEU A 15 5.51 -4.10 -6.31
N SER A 16 6.71 -4.52 -5.91
CA SER A 16 6.90 -5.56 -4.89
C SER A 16 6.32 -5.14 -3.55
N THR A 17 6.57 -3.90 -3.10
CA THR A 17 5.99 -3.34 -1.88
C THR A 17 4.46 -3.31 -1.97
N TYR A 18 3.89 -2.89 -3.10
CA TYR A 18 2.44 -2.91 -3.27
C TYR A 18 1.86 -4.33 -3.13
N ARG A 19 2.41 -5.30 -3.86
CA ARG A 19 1.93 -6.70 -3.85
C ARG A 19 2.02 -7.36 -2.47
N ASP A 20 3.11 -7.09 -1.75
CA ASP A 20 3.36 -7.68 -0.44
C ASP A 20 2.54 -7.01 0.67
N LYS A 21 2.43 -5.68 0.65
CA LYS A 21 1.87 -4.90 1.76
C LYS A 21 0.40 -4.54 1.58
N LEU A 22 -0.06 -4.30 0.35
CA LEU A 22 -1.34 -3.62 0.11
C LEU A 22 -2.31 -4.39 -0.78
N GLU A 23 -1.80 -5.16 -1.74
CA GLU A 23 -2.62 -5.91 -2.68
C GLU A 23 -3.57 -6.86 -1.95
N LEU A 24 -4.86 -6.75 -2.28
CA LEU A 24 -5.95 -7.55 -1.70
C LEU A 24 -6.08 -7.43 -0.18
N ALA A 25 -5.43 -6.45 0.46
CA ALA A 25 -5.39 -6.31 1.91
C ALA A 25 -4.98 -7.59 2.66
N LYS A 26 -4.11 -8.43 2.06
CA LYS A 26 -3.68 -9.73 2.63
C LYS A 26 -3.14 -9.61 4.06
N ASN A 27 -2.52 -8.48 4.38
CA ASN A 27 -2.00 -8.15 5.69
C ASN A 27 -2.87 -7.08 6.38
N PRO A 28 -3.65 -7.44 7.41
CA PRO A 28 -4.55 -6.52 8.12
C PRO A 28 -3.84 -5.32 8.76
N TYR A 29 -2.56 -5.49 9.14
CA TYR A 29 -1.77 -4.40 9.71
C TYR A 29 -1.57 -3.28 8.69
N PHE A 30 -1.04 -3.59 7.51
CA PHE A 30 -0.81 -2.60 6.45
C PHE A 30 -2.12 -2.05 5.87
N TYR A 31 -3.17 -2.86 5.83
CA TYR A 31 -4.50 -2.39 5.46
C TYR A 31 -5.00 -1.30 6.43
N THR A 32 -4.84 -1.51 7.74
CA THR A 32 -5.25 -0.53 8.76
C THR A 32 -4.36 0.71 8.75
N GLN A 33 -3.04 0.53 8.64
CA GLN A 33 -2.09 1.66 8.68
C GLN A 33 -2.16 2.55 7.42
N TYR A 34 -2.30 1.93 6.24
CA TYR A 34 -2.19 2.64 4.96
C TYR A 34 -3.38 2.40 4.06
N GLY A 35 -3.81 1.14 3.91
CA GLY A 35 -4.85 0.75 2.96
C GLY A 35 -6.14 1.56 3.10
N GLN A 36 -6.71 1.65 4.30
CA GLN A 36 -7.95 2.39 4.56
C GLN A 36 -7.83 3.87 4.17
N LYS A 37 -6.71 4.52 4.48
CA LYS A 37 -6.44 5.93 4.15
C LYS A 37 -6.30 6.14 2.64
N ILE A 38 -5.63 5.21 1.96
CA ILE A 38 -5.49 5.28 0.50
C ILE A 38 -6.88 5.13 -0.16
N ILE A 39 -7.65 4.14 0.27
CA ILE A 39 -8.99 3.90 -0.28
C ILE A 39 -9.89 5.11 0.00
N SER A 40 -9.91 5.65 1.22
CA SER A 40 -10.78 6.79 1.55
C SER A 40 -10.48 8.04 0.71
N ASN A 41 -9.23 8.24 0.31
CA ASN A 41 -8.80 9.45 -0.38
C ASN A 41 -8.86 9.34 -1.91
N TYR A 42 -8.73 8.12 -2.47
CA TYR A 42 -8.57 7.93 -3.91
C TYR A 42 -9.63 7.04 -4.56
N ARG A 43 -10.42 6.26 -3.79
CA ARG A 43 -11.49 5.41 -4.33
C ARG A 43 -12.63 6.26 -4.82
N LYS A 44 -13.00 6.09 -6.09
CA LYS A 44 -14.21 6.70 -6.65
C LYS A 44 -15.44 6.04 -6.03
N LEU A 45 -16.21 6.81 -5.26
CA LEU A 45 -17.42 6.33 -4.60
C LEU A 45 -18.65 6.57 -5.50
N PRO A 46 -19.70 5.73 -5.36
CA PRO A 46 -20.99 6.01 -5.98
C PRO A 46 -21.55 7.38 -5.56
N PRO A 47 -22.09 8.18 -6.49
CA PRO A 47 -22.49 9.57 -6.23
C PRO A 47 -23.62 9.70 -5.19
N ASN A 48 -24.47 8.68 -5.05
CA ASN A 48 -25.64 8.71 -4.16
C ASN A 48 -25.38 8.02 -2.81
N MET A 49 -24.12 7.85 -2.41
CA MET A 49 -23.77 7.17 -1.16
C MET A 49 -23.88 8.12 0.03
N THR A 50 -24.71 7.78 1.01
CA THR A 50 -24.80 8.52 2.27
C THR A 50 -23.58 8.27 3.16
N GLN A 51 -23.26 9.22 4.05
CA GLN A 51 -22.19 9.05 5.04
C GLN A 51 -22.39 7.85 5.99
N LYS A 52 -23.65 7.46 6.22
CA LYS A 52 -23.99 6.26 7.01
C LYS A 52 -23.62 4.99 6.25
N GLN A 53 -23.99 4.91 4.96
CA GLN A 53 -23.62 3.79 4.09
C GLN A 53 -22.10 3.68 3.95
N LEU A 54 -21.41 4.81 3.76
CA LEU A 54 -19.95 4.86 3.69
C LEU A 54 -19.29 4.20 4.91
N ARG A 55 -19.67 4.64 6.12
CA ARG A 55 -19.13 4.08 7.37
C ARG A 55 -19.44 2.59 7.52
N MET A 56 -20.67 2.20 7.22
CA MET A 56 -21.11 0.80 7.29
C MET A 56 -20.31 -0.09 6.33
N TYR A 57 -20.11 0.35 5.08
CA TYR A 57 -19.36 -0.39 4.08
C TYR A 57 -17.88 -0.51 4.41
N MET A 58 -17.24 0.57 4.88
CA MET A 58 -15.86 0.55 5.35
C MET A 58 -15.68 -0.38 6.55
N GLN A 59 -16.62 -0.34 7.51
CA GLN A 59 -16.57 -1.21 8.70
C GLN A 59 -16.74 -2.69 8.32
N ALA A 60 -17.67 -3.01 7.42
CA ALA A 60 -17.86 -4.37 6.93
C ALA A 60 -16.60 -4.91 6.23
N ALA A 61 -15.99 -4.11 5.35
CA ALA A 61 -14.73 -4.48 4.69
C ALA A 61 -13.59 -4.69 5.70
N SER A 62 -13.48 -3.81 6.70
CA SER A 62 -12.44 -3.91 7.73
C SER A 62 -12.57 -5.16 8.60
N ARG A 63 -13.80 -5.58 8.92
CA ARG A 63 -14.06 -6.84 9.65
C ARG A 63 -13.66 -8.07 8.81
N LEU A 64 -13.96 -8.05 7.52
CA LEU A 64 -13.58 -9.10 6.59
C LEU A 64 -12.05 -9.22 6.48
N VAL A 65 -11.34 -8.10 6.30
CA VAL A 65 -9.87 -8.08 6.31
C VAL A 65 -9.30 -8.58 7.64
N ALA A 66 -9.82 -8.10 8.78
CA ALA A 66 -9.35 -8.53 10.10
C ALA A 66 -9.53 -10.04 10.33
N SER A 67 -10.62 -10.62 9.81
CA SER A 67 -10.88 -12.07 9.85
C SER A 67 -10.20 -12.85 8.72
N LYS A 68 -9.38 -12.20 7.89
CA LYS A 68 -8.73 -12.77 6.69
C LYS A 68 -9.73 -13.45 5.74
N ARG A 69 -10.97 -12.96 5.67
CA ARG A 69 -11.99 -13.41 4.71
C ARG A 69 -12.10 -12.39 3.59
N TYR A 70 -11.93 -12.84 2.35
CA TYR A 70 -11.89 -11.97 1.16
C TYR A 70 -13.06 -12.23 0.21
N THR A 71 -14.24 -12.50 0.76
CA THR A 71 -15.48 -12.63 0.00
C THR A 71 -16.02 -11.23 -0.37
N PRO A 72 -16.08 -10.85 -1.66
CA PRO A 72 -16.61 -9.54 -2.05
C PRO A 72 -18.06 -9.38 -1.61
N ILE A 73 -18.40 -8.22 -1.04
CA ILE A 73 -19.78 -7.85 -0.74
C ILE A 73 -20.33 -7.11 -1.96
N VAL A 74 -21.37 -7.66 -2.58
CA VAL A 74 -22.02 -7.05 -3.75
C VAL A 74 -22.45 -5.61 -3.41
N GLY A 75 -22.06 -4.67 -4.25
CA GLY A 75 -22.35 -3.23 -4.07
C GLY A 75 -21.44 -2.50 -3.08
N ASN A 76 -20.55 -3.18 -2.35
CA ASN A 76 -19.60 -2.52 -1.45
C ASN A 76 -18.26 -2.23 -2.18
N PRO A 77 -17.94 -0.96 -2.49
CA PRO A 77 -16.73 -0.59 -3.23
C PRO A 77 -15.42 -0.82 -2.46
N PHE A 78 -15.48 -1.05 -1.14
CA PHE A 78 -14.31 -1.35 -0.29
C PHE A 78 -13.91 -2.82 -0.30
N THR A 79 -14.72 -3.68 -0.94
CA THR A 79 -14.44 -5.11 -1.11
C THR A 79 -14.13 -5.50 -2.55
N ASN A 80 -14.09 -4.52 -3.46
CA ASN A 80 -13.80 -4.71 -4.88
C ASN A 80 -12.79 -3.68 -5.42
N PRO A 81 -11.48 -3.94 -5.33
CA PRO A 81 -10.86 -5.01 -4.54
C PRO A 81 -10.81 -4.64 -3.04
N PHE A 82 -10.50 -5.65 -2.21
CA PHE A 82 -10.00 -5.41 -0.87
C PHE A 82 -8.63 -4.70 -0.97
N GLY A 83 -8.43 -3.65 -0.18
CA GLY A 83 -7.20 -2.86 -0.27
C GLY A 83 -7.21 -1.86 -1.45
N PRO A 84 -6.21 -0.96 -1.50
CA PRO A 84 -6.06 -0.02 -2.60
C PRO A 84 -5.65 -0.73 -3.89
N THR A 85 -6.02 -0.16 -5.03
CA THR A 85 -5.47 -0.55 -6.33
C THR A 85 -4.05 -0.01 -6.49
N PHE A 86 -3.31 -0.54 -7.45
CA PHE A 86 -1.97 -0.05 -7.74
C PHE A 86 -1.97 1.44 -8.12
N SER A 87 -2.94 1.89 -8.91
CA SER A 87 -3.05 3.31 -9.30
C SER A 87 -3.34 4.24 -8.12
N GLU A 88 -4.21 3.82 -7.19
CA GLU A 88 -4.48 4.56 -5.95
C GLU A 88 -3.23 4.61 -5.05
N PHE A 89 -2.48 3.51 -4.96
CA PHE A 89 -1.21 3.46 -4.24
C PHE A 89 -0.16 4.41 -4.85
N ILE A 90 0.00 4.40 -6.19
CA ILE A 90 0.91 5.34 -6.87
C ILE A 90 0.50 6.78 -6.62
N SER A 91 -0.79 7.10 -6.70
CA SER A 91 -1.31 8.42 -6.40
C SER A 91 -0.98 8.85 -4.96
N TYR A 92 -1.08 7.91 -4.01
CA TYR A 92 -0.75 8.14 -2.61
C TYR A 92 0.73 8.44 -2.37
N ILE A 93 1.64 7.63 -2.91
CA ILE A 93 3.08 7.83 -2.66
C ILE A 93 3.62 9.11 -3.32
N ILE A 94 3.03 9.54 -4.44
CA ILE A 94 3.41 10.79 -5.11
C ILE A 94 2.91 12.00 -4.32
N LYS A 95 1.68 11.97 -3.79
CA LYS A 95 1.02 13.15 -3.21
C LYS A 95 1.11 13.25 -1.69
N ALA A 96 1.04 12.13 -0.97
CA ALA A 96 0.74 12.12 0.46
C ALA A 96 1.79 11.43 1.34
N ALA A 97 2.66 10.60 0.77
CA ALA A 97 3.70 9.91 1.54
C ALA A 97 4.98 9.65 0.73
N PRO A 98 5.66 10.70 0.23
CA PRO A 98 6.89 10.52 -0.55
C PRO A 98 8.04 9.92 0.27
N ASP A 99 8.07 10.14 1.59
CA ASP A 99 9.16 9.72 2.48
C ASP A 99 8.72 8.65 3.48
N ASN A 100 8.60 7.41 3.01
CA ASN A 100 8.34 6.24 3.83
C ASN A 100 9.35 5.14 3.50
N GLU A 101 9.94 4.49 4.49
CA GLU A 101 10.97 3.44 4.31
C GLU A 101 10.57 2.33 3.32
N HIS A 102 9.29 2.01 3.18
CA HIS A 102 8.83 0.94 2.31
C HIS A 102 8.81 1.29 0.81
N TRP A 103 8.73 2.58 0.45
CA TRP A 103 8.64 3.02 -0.96
C TRP A 103 9.41 4.30 -1.30
N ARG A 104 10.08 4.96 -0.34
CA ARG A 104 10.99 6.09 -0.56
C ARG A 104 12.13 5.69 -1.48
N THR A 105 12.66 6.60 -2.29
CA THR A 105 13.68 6.25 -3.30
C THR A 105 14.93 5.58 -2.69
N TYR A 106 15.62 4.78 -3.50
CA TYR A 106 16.80 4.04 -3.05
C TYR A 106 17.91 4.96 -2.50
N TYR A 107 18.15 6.09 -3.18
CA TYR A 107 19.14 7.08 -2.75
C TYR A 107 18.88 7.57 -1.32
N MET A 108 17.61 7.83 -0.98
CA MET A 108 17.22 8.29 0.35
C MET A 108 17.24 7.18 1.40
N ASN A 109 16.91 5.94 1.01
CA ASN A 109 16.83 4.82 1.96
C ASN A 109 18.20 4.24 2.32
N CYS A 110 19.09 4.12 1.33
CA CYS A 110 20.33 3.36 1.48
C CYS A 110 21.59 4.24 1.48
N ASN A 111 21.47 5.55 1.22
CA ASN A 111 22.61 6.48 1.14
C ASN A 111 23.83 5.89 0.40
N PRO A 112 23.65 5.34 -0.81
CA PRO A 112 24.70 4.57 -1.50
C PRO A 112 26.00 5.35 -1.73
N CYS A 113 25.93 6.69 -1.76
CA CYS A 113 27.07 7.56 -1.95
C CYS A 113 27.77 7.97 -0.64
N LYS A 114 27.18 7.74 0.54
CA LYS A 114 27.74 8.14 1.84
C LYS A 114 28.34 6.97 2.62
N ILE A 115 28.04 5.75 2.22
CA ILE A 115 28.53 4.52 2.86
C ILE A 115 29.50 3.85 1.88
N HIS A 116 30.68 3.49 2.38
CA HIS A 116 31.66 2.73 1.61
C HIS A 116 31.32 1.24 1.68
N TYR A 117 30.70 0.70 0.62
CA TYR A 117 30.37 -0.72 0.54
C TYR A 117 31.51 -1.52 -0.09
N ASP A 118 31.81 -2.68 0.49
CA ASP A 118 32.75 -3.64 -0.11
C ASP A 118 32.12 -4.33 -1.33
N PHE A 119 30.79 -4.53 -1.33
CA PHE A 119 30.05 -5.16 -2.44
C PHE A 119 28.68 -4.52 -2.70
N ILE A 120 28.32 -4.37 -3.98
CA ILE A 120 26.97 -3.99 -4.45
C ILE A 120 26.44 -5.14 -5.31
N LEU A 121 25.41 -5.83 -4.81
CA LEU A 121 24.82 -7.02 -5.42
C LEU A 121 23.50 -6.69 -6.11
N ARG A 122 23.12 -7.42 -7.16
CA ARG A 122 21.86 -7.28 -7.89
C ARG A 122 21.09 -8.60 -7.92
#